data_AF-A0A7V1V2D9-F1
#
_entry.id   AF-A0A7V1V2D9-F1
#
_cell.length_a   1.000
_cell.length_b   1.000
_cell.length_c   1.000
_cell.angle_alpha   90.00
_cell.angle_beta   90.00
_cell.angle_gamma   90.00
#
_symmetry.space_group_name_H-M   'P 1'
#
loop_
_entity.id
_entity.type
_entity.pdbx_description
1 polymer ?
#
loop_
_entity_poly.entity_id
_entity_poly.type
_entity_poly.pdbx_seq_one_letter_code
_entity_poly.pdbx_strand_id
1 'polypeptide(L)'
;MKYVLAAIAGIWMADGLSLLIAPRHVMARLREVLALSPTVLRWEAIAVGLGLMLVLGTQELRYQSLWTITGIAMVLKGLFLAAGPERWRRGVLDWCLHREDVDYRFWGLGLCTLAILLLHALGWLADE
;
A
#
# COMPACT_ATOMS: atom_id res chain seq x y z
N MET A 1 16.38 -4.94 -9.94
CA MET A 1 14.97 -4.86 -9.47
C MET A 1 14.72 -5.57 -8.14
N LYS A 2 15.36 -6.72 -7.84
CA LYS A 2 15.15 -7.47 -6.58
C LYS A 2 15.17 -6.62 -5.30
N TYR A 3 16.17 -5.74 -5.13
CA TYR A 3 16.27 -4.85 -3.97
C TYR A 3 15.12 -3.83 -3.87
N VAL A 4 14.62 -3.33 -5.00
CA VAL A 4 13.47 -2.41 -5.03
C VAL A 4 12.20 -3.14 -4.62
N LEU A 5 11.99 -4.36 -5.13
CA LEU A 5 10.85 -5.21 -4.75
C LEU A 5 10.91 -5.61 -3.27
N ALA A 6 12.09 -5.89 -2.76
CA ALA A 6 12.29 -6.14 -1.33
C ALA A 6 12.02 -4.88 -0.49
N ALA A 7 12.40 -3.69 -0.96
CA ALA A 7 12.05 -2.43 -0.30
C ALA A 7 10.53 -2.21 -0.28
N ILE A 8 9.83 -2.50 -1.39
CA ILE A 8 8.35 -2.46 -1.44
C ILE A 8 7.76 -3.43 -0.41
N ALA A 9 8.27 -4.66 -0.32
CA ALA A 9 7.84 -5.61 0.70
C ALA A 9 8.09 -5.08 2.12
N GLY A 10 9.25 -4.46 2.37
CA GLY A 10 9.56 -3.84 3.66
C GLY A 10 8.60 -2.72 4.04
N ILE A 11 8.23 -1.87 3.08
CA ILE A 11 7.22 -0.81 3.28
C ILE A 11 5.87 -1.44 3.63
N TRP A 12 5.39 -2.41 2.85
CA TRP A 12 4.13 -3.10 3.14
C TRP A 12 4.15 -3.80 4.51
N MET A 13 5.28 -4.37 4.90
CA MET A 13 5.44 -5.00 6.21
C MET A 13 5.33 -3.96 7.34
N ALA A 14 6.01 -2.83 7.21
CA ALA A 14 5.97 -1.76 8.19
C ALA A 14 4.56 -1.15 8.32
N ASP A 15 3.91 -0.87 7.19
CA ASP A 15 2.54 -0.36 7.15
C ASP A 15 1.56 -1.39 7.74
N GLY A 16 1.68 -2.65 7.34
CA GLY A 16 0.84 -3.74 7.82
C GLY A 16 0.94 -3.93 9.33
N LEU A 17 2.17 -3.95 9.86
CA LEU A 17 2.42 -4.09 11.28
C LEU A 17 1.90 -2.88 12.08
N SER A 18 2.03 -1.67 11.53
CA SER A 18 1.50 -0.45 12.15
C SER A 18 -0.03 -0.50 12.28
N LEU A 19 -0.72 -0.99 11.24
CA LEU A 19 -2.17 -1.18 11.25
C LEU A 19 -2.63 -2.30 12.20
N LEU A 20 -1.78 -3.30 12.45
CA LEU A 20 -2.09 -4.37 13.41
C LEU A 20 -1.96 -3.89 14.86
N ILE A 21 -0.85 -3.23 15.17
CA ILE A 21 -0.51 -2.83 16.54
C ILE A 21 -1.35 -1.63 16.98
N ALA A 22 -1.40 -0.58 16.15
CA ALA A 22 -1.94 0.71 16.56
C ALA A 22 -2.83 1.37 15.49
N PRO A 23 -3.89 0.69 15.00
CA PRO A 23 -4.73 1.20 13.90
C PRO A 23 -5.30 2.59 14.19
N ARG A 24 -5.80 2.81 15.42
CA ARG A 24 -6.33 4.11 15.86
C ARG A 24 -5.33 5.24 15.79
N HIS A 25 -4.09 4.99 16.23
CA HIS A 25 -3.05 6.02 16.23
C HIS A 25 -2.64 6.38 14.80
N VAL A 26 -2.46 5.37 13.94
CA VAL A 26 -2.12 5.57 12.53
C VAL A 26 -3.22 6.39 11.84
N MET A 27 -4.49 6.03 12.03
CA MET A 27 -5.61 6.76 11.42
C MET A 27 -5.77 8.16 11.98
N ALA A 28 -5.59 8.38 13.28
CA ALA A 28 -5.62 9.71 13.88
C ALA A 28 -4.53 10.61 13.27
N ARG A 29 -3.29 10.11 13.16
CA ARG A 29 -2.19 10.83 12.50
C ARG A 29 -2.47 11.10 11.03
N LEU A 30 -3.03 10.14 10.32
CA LEU A 30 -3.38 10.32 8.91
C LEU A 30 -4.45 11.42 8.75
N ARG A 31 -5.46 11.46 9.61
CA ARG A 31 -6.46 12.54 9.63
C ARG A 31 -5.82 13.91 9.89
N GLU A 32 -4.94 14.00 10.89
CA GLU A 32 -4.23 15.24 11.23
C GLU A 32 -3.38 15.74 10.06
N VAL A 33 -2.58 14.86 9.44
CA VAL A 33 -1.71 15.21 8.31
C VAL A 33 -2.53 15.67 7.10
N LEU A 34 -3.63 14.97 6.79
CA LEU A 34 -4.50 15.34 5.68
C LEU A 34 -5.26 16.65 5.94
N ALA A 35 -5.63 16.94 7.19
CA ALA A 35 -6.25 18.21 7.57
C ALA A 35 -5.28 19.38 7.47
N LEU A 36 -4.00 19.17 7.82
CA LEU A 36 -2.96 20.20 7.79
C LEU A 36 -2.41 20.46 6.39
N SER A 37 -2.24 19.42 5.57
CA SER A 37 -1.61 19.54 4.25
C SER A 37 -2.20 18.55 3.25
N PRO A 38 -3.27 18.94 2.52
CA PRO A 38 -3.83 18.09 1.47
C PRO A 38 -2.85 17.88 0.30
N THR A 39 -1.80 18.71 0.20
CA THR A 39 -0.71 18.50 -0.77
C THR A 39 0.10 17.24 -0.51
N VAL A 40 0.02 16.63 0.68
CA VAL A 40 0.62 15.32 0.98
C VAL A 40 0.08 14.24 0.03
N LEU A 41 -1.17 14.37 -0.44
CA LEU A 41 -1.75 13.44 -1.42
C LEU A 41 -0.98 13.40 -2.75
N ARG A 42 -0.20 14.43 -3.10
CA ARG A 42 0.66 14.40 -4.30
C ARG A 42 1.82 13.42 -4.15
N TRP A 43 2.22 13.06 -2.93
CA TRP A 43 3.24 12.05 -2.68
C TRP A 43 2.76 10.64 -3.04
N GLU A 44 1.46 10.43 -3.25
CA GLU A 44 0.92 9.20 -3.83
C GLU A 44 1.39 8.96 -5.28
N ALA A 45 1.98 9.97 -5.94
CA ALA A 45 2.72 9.76 -7.18
C ALA A 45 3.90 8.78 -7.00
N ILE A 46 4.48 8.70 -5.80
CA ILE A 46 5.47 7.66 -5.46
C ILE A 46 4.82 6.28 -5.50
N ALA A 47 3.60 6.14 -4.98
CA ALA A 47 2.86 4.88 -5.03
C ALA A 47 2.56 4.44 -6.47
N VAL A 48 2.32 5.40 -7.39
CA VAL A 48 2.23 5.11 -8.83
C VAL A 48 3.54 4.54 -9.37
N GLY A 49 4.66 5.19 -9.07
CA GLY A 49 5.99 4.72 -9.48
C GLY A 49 6.31 3.32 -8.94
N LEU A 50 6.07 3.08 -7.66
CA LEU A 50 6.27 1.77 -7.02
C LEU A 50 5.33 0.70 -7.60
N GLY A 51 4.08 1.04 -7.91
CA GLY A 51 3.12 0.14 -8.54
C GLY A 51 3.56 -0.27 -9.94
N LEU A 52 4.05 0.67 -10.77
CA LEU A 52 4.62 0.36 -12.09
C LEU A 52 5.86 -0.53 -11.97
N MET A 53 6.76 -0.21 -11.03
CA MET A 53 7.94 -1.04 -10.76
C MET A 53 7.57 -2.45 -10.29
N LEU A 54 6.49 -2.60 -9.52
CA LEU A 54 5.98 -3.90 -9.12
C LEU A 54 5.48 -4.69 -10.34
N VAL A 55 4.65 -4.10 -11.21
CA VAL A 55 4.13 -4.79 -12.41
C VAL A 55 5.26 -5.21 -13.35
N LEU A 56 6.24 -4.33 -13.58
CA LEU A 56 7.36 -4.63 -14.49
C LEU A 56 8.38 -5.58 -13.86
N GLY A 57 8.62 -5.47 -12.54
CA GLY A 57 9.63 -6.25 -11.84
C GLY A 57 9.22 -7.67 -11.46
N THR A 58 7.92 -8.00 -11.54
CA THR A 58 7.36 -9.29 -11.08
C THR A 58 6.90 -10.21 -12.21
N GLN A 59 7.18 -9.88 -13.49
CA GLN A 59 6.68 -10.63 -14.65
C GLN A 59 7.10 -12.11 -14.69
N GLU A 60 8.25 -12.45 -14.11
CA GLU A 60 8.74 -13.84 -14.04
C GLU A 60 8.63 -14.46 -12.64
N LEU A 61 7.99 -13.77 -11.69
CA LEU A 61 7.86 -14.26 -10.32
C LEU A 61 6.59 -15.12 -10.16
N ARG A 62 6.66 -16.08 -9.23
CA ARG A 62 5.49 -16.86 -8.81
C ARG A 62 4.38 -15.90 -8.34
N TYR A 63 3.12 -16.24 -8.64
CA TYR A 63 1.94 -15.40 -8.36
C TYR A 63 1.83 -14.12 -9.21
N GLN A 64 2.31 -14.12 -10.46
CA GLN A 64 2.26 -12.97 -11.38
C GLN A 64 0.91 -12.23 -11.42
N SER A 65 -0.23 -12.95 -11.46
CA SER A 65 -1.56 -12.32 -11.47
C SER A 65 -1.82 -11.50 -10.21
N LEU A 66 -1.38 -11.99 -9.04
CA LEU A 66 -1.49 -11.27 -7.77
C LEU A 66 -0.71 -9.95 -7.86
N TRP A 67 0.55 -10.00 -8.28
CA TRP A 67 1.40 -8.80 -8.39
C TRP A 67 0.90 -7.80 -9.40
N THR A 68 0.33 -8.29 -10.51
CA THR A 68 -0.28 -7.45 -11.54
C THR A 68 -1.49 -6.72 -10.97
N ILE A 69 -2.41 -7.43 -10.30
CA ILE A 69 -3.60 -6.83 -9.68
C ILE A 69 -3.19 -5.82 -8.60
N THR A 70 -2.26 -6.20 -7.72
CA THR A 70 -1.77 -5.30 -6.65
C THR A 70 -1.11 -4.06 -7.22
N GLY A 71 -0.24 -4.21 -8.24
CA GLY A 71 0.45 -3.09 -8.86
C GLY A 71 -0.49 -2.16 -9.61
N ILE A 72 -1.46 -2.70 -10.35
CA ILE A 72 -2.52 -1.92 -10.99
C ILE A 72 -3.34 -1.17 -9.93
N ALA A 73 -3.72 -1.82 -8.83
CA ALA A 73 -4.47 -1.19 -7.75
C ALA A 73 -3.67 -0.03 -7.11
N MET A 74 -2.36 -0.18 -6.91
CA MET A 74 -1.48 0.89 -6.43
C MET A 74 -1.44 2.07 -7.40
N VAL A 75 -1.30 1.80 -8.70
CA VAL A 75 -1.28 2.84 -9.75
C VAL A 75 -2.62 3.59 -9.79
N LEU A 76 -3.74 2.86 -9.82
CA LEU A 76 -5.07 3.46 -9.86
C LEU A 76 -5.35 4.30 -8.60
N LYS A 77 -5.04 3.76 -7.42
CA LYS A 77 -5.18 4.48 -6.15
C LYS A 77 -4.30 5.73 -6.14
N GLY A 78 -3.03 5.60 -6.51
CA GLY A 78 -2.08 6.71 -6.49
C GLY A 78 -2.48 7.83 -7.46
N LEU A 79 -2.92 7.46 -8.66
CA LEU A 79 -3.40 8.43 -9.66
C LEU A 79 -4.70 9.11 -9.21
N PHE A 80 -5.64 8.34 -8.63
CA PHE A 80 -6.88 8.88 -8.08
C PHE A 80 -6.63 9.86 -6.92
N LEU A 81 -5.69 9.55 -6.02
CA LEU A 81 -5.37 10.44 -4.91
C LEU A 81 -4.58 11.68 -5.35
N ALA A 82 -3.67 11.53 -6.32
CA ALA A 82 -2.84 12.63 -6.82
C ALA A 82 -3.61 13.62 -7.72
N ALA A 83 -4.48 13.11 -8.60
CA ALA A 83 -5.12 13.91 -9.66
C ALA A 83 -6.66 13.82 -9.70
N GLY A 84 -7.27 12.98 -8.85
CA GLY A 84 -8.72 12.78 -8.86
C GLY A 84 -9.53 13.99 -8.36
N PRO A 85 -10.81 14.08 -8.73
CA PRO A 85 -11.69 15.18 -8.33
C PRO A 85 -11.80 15.31 -6.82
N GLU A 86 -11.62 16.52 -6.27
CA GLU A 86 -11.56 16.72 -4.83
C GLU A 86 -12.79 16.22 -4.08
N ARG A 87 -13.99 16.40 -4.67
CA ARG A 87 -15.26 15.98 -4.06
C ARG A 87 -15.33 14.47 -3.83
N TRP A 88 -14.83 13.68 -4.80
CA TRP A 88 -14.83 12.23 -4.72
C TRP A 88 -13.69 11.76 -3.82
N ARG A 89 -12.52 12.39 -3.95
CA ARG A 89 -11.36 12.11 -3.10
C ARG A 89 -11.68 12.30 -1.62
N ARG A 90 -12.32 13.41 -1.23
CA ARG A 90 -12.75 13.65 0.17
C ARG A 90 -13.74 12.60 0.64
N GLY A 91 -14.76 12.26 -0.14
CA GLY A 91 -15.73 11.23 0.24
C GLY A 91 -15.08 9.85 0.46
N VAL A 92 -14.14 9.46 -0.40
CA VAL A 92 -13.38 8.21 -0.23
C VAL A 92 -12.46 8.28 0.98
N LEU A 93 -11.77 9.41 1.20
CA LEU A 93 -10.91 9.58 2.37
C LEU A 93 -11.69 9.54 3.67
N ASP A 94 -12.82 10.24 3.75
CA ASP A 94 -13.68 10.24 4.94
C ASP A 94 -14.23 8.84 5.22
N TRP A 95 -14.70 8.13 4.19
CA TRP A 95 -15.12 6.73 4.33
C TRP A 95 -13.98 5.82 4.78
N CYS A 96 -12.80 5.96 4.18
CA CYS A 96 -11.61 5.19 4.56
C CYS A 96 -11.13 5.51 5.97
N LEU A 97 -11.30 6.73 6.46
CA LEU A 97 -10.84 7.17 7.77
C LEU A 97 -11.85 6.85 8.88
N HIS A 98 -13.12 6.60 8.56
CA HIS A 98 -14.18 6.32 9.54
C HIS A 98 -14.49 4.83 9.73
N ARG A 99 -13.67 3.94 9.14
CA ARG A 99 -13.81 2.49 9.28
C ARG A 99 -13.51 2.01 10.69
N GLU A 100 -13.97 0.78 10.99
CA GLU A 100 -13.71 0.14 12.27
C GLU A 100 -12.26 -0.34 12.38
N ASP A 101 -11.74 -0.42 13.61
CA ASP A 101 -10.37 -0.90 13.88
C ASP A 101 -10.10 -2.29 13.32
N VAL A 102 -11.13 -3.14 13.34
CA VAL A 102 -11.06 -4.52 12.85
C VAL A 102 -10.76 -4.54 11.35
N ASP A 103 -11.40 -3.67 10.57
CA ASP A 103 -11.14 -3.56 9.13
C ASP A 103 -9.66 -3.23 8.87
N TYR A 104 -9.11 -2.25 9.58
CA TYR A 104 -7.70 -1.87 9.40
C TYR A 104 -6.74 -3.00 9.76
N ARG A 105 -7.05 -3.81 10.77
CA ARG A 105 -6.25 -5.00 11.10
C ARG A 105 -6.32 -6.04 9.98
N PHE A 106 -7.48 -6.25 9.35
CA PHE A 106 -7.56 -7.12 8.17
C PHE A 106 -6.71 -6.60 7.00
N TRP A 107 -6.71 -5.30 6.74
CA TRP A 107 -5.78 -4.70 5.77
C TRP A 107 -4.32 -4.88 6.19
N GLY A 108 -4.02 -4.73 7.48
CA GLY A 108 -2.68 -4.95 8.02
C GLY A 108 -2.19 -6.38 7.80
N LEU A 109 -3.03 -7.39 8.08
CA LEU A 109 -2.74 -8.80 7.79
C LEU A 109 -2.52 -9.03 6.30
N GLY A 110 -3.35 -8.42 5.44
CA GLY A 110 -3.19 -8.50 3.99
C GLY A 110 -1.85 -7.94 3.51
N LEU A 111 -1.45 -6.78 4.02
CA LEU A 111 -0.16 -6.15 3.70
C LEU A 111 1.03 -6.98 4.19
N CYS A 112 1.00 -7.48 5.43
CA CYS A 112 2.03 -8.38 5.93
C CYS A 112 2.13 -9.67 5.10
N THR A 113 0.99 -10.23 4.70
CA THR A 113 0.95 -11.43 3.86
C THR A 113 1.55 -11.15 2.48
N LEU A 114 1.19 -10.03 1.85
CA LEU A 114 1.77 -9.61 0.57
C LEU A 114 3.28 -9.39 0.67
N ALA A 115 3.75 -8.77 1.75
CA ALA A 115 5.18 -8.57 1.99
C ALA A 115 5.94 -9.90 2.07
N ILE A 116 5.43 -10.85 2.86
CA ILE A 116 6.03 -12.18 3.01
C ILE A 116 6.02 -12.93 1.68
N LEU A 117 4.87 -12.94 0.97
CA LEU A 117 4.75 -13.60 -0.33
C LEU A 117 5.70 -13.00 -1.37
N LEU A 118 5.94 -11.68 -1.33
CA LEU A 118 6.86 -11.02 -2.25
C LEU A 118 8.30 -11.39 -1.93
N LEU A 119 8.69 -11.37 -0.66
CA LEU A 119 10.03 -11.81 -0.22
C LEU A 119 10.29 -13.29 -0.53
N HIS A 120 9.28 -14.14 -0.34
CA HIS A 120 9.34 -15.56 -0.70
C HIS A 120 9.47 -15.73 -2.22
N ALA A 121 8.65 -15.03 -3.01
CA ALA A 121 8.75 -15.06 -4.48
C ALA A 121 10.11 -14.57 -4.99
N LEU A 122 10.79 -13.67 -4.24
CA LEU A 122 12.14 -13.20 -4.56
C LEU A 122 13.26 -14.18 -4.14
N GLY A 123 12.94 -15.25 -3.42
CA GLY A 123 13.89 -16.21 -2.85
C GLY A 123 14.69 -15.65 -1.67
N TRP A 124 14.15 -14.66 -0.95
CA TRP A 124 14.78 -14.06 0.23
C TRP A 124 14.34 -14.72 1.54
N LEU A 125 13.16 -15.34 1.55
CA LEU A 125 12.78 -16.31 2.57
C LEU A 125 13.18 -17.68 2.01
N ALA A 126 14.03 -18.40 2.74
CA ALA A 126 14.56 -19.68 2.32
C ALA A 126 13.41 -20.65 1.97
N ASP A 127 13.58 -21.38 0.87
CA ASP A 127 12.79 -22.58 0.61
C ASP A 127 13.26 -23.65 1.63
N GLU A 128 12.45 -23.92 2.65
CA GLU A 128 12.54 -25.21 3.37
C GLU A 128 11.92 -26.33 2.52
#